data_AF-A0A7H5ETU7-F1
#
_entry.id   AF-A0A7H5ETU7-F1
#
_cell.length_a   1.000
_cell.length_b   1.000
_cell.length_c   1.000
_cell.angle_alpha   90.00
_cell.angle_beta   90.00
_cell.angle_gamma   90.00
#
_symmetry.space_group_name_H-M   'P 1'
#
loop_
_entity.id
_entity.type
_entity.pdbx_description
1 polymer ?
#
loop_
_entity_poly.entity_id
_entity_poly.type
_entity_poly.pdbx_seq_one_letter_code
_entity_poly.pdbx_strand_id
1 'polypeptide(L)'
;MQHRFILLFLFLTGQLFAQGNPKFILDADTGNEVDDLYAIVRVLIEPGWDLLGVNATQWQITHWREVPNSMENSHRLNQVLMAYVQEKDRVPTYRGATARLFDWGNKSQTSPASNFIVEEARKMPEGEKLNVVALGALTNVASALLDAPDIAPKVRLYWLGSSYDFGEGTMKNTDFNSVMDIQAVDIILHTPVETHIIPNNVAVAFDMTYAETKERLAGKHEVFDYLLYRWFQHLGGGRLSRILWDVALVEAIIHPEWAEKVKITTSKERGSREVHYYRSIQDDRMREDFFRTLLAYFANE
;
A
#
# COMPACT_ATOMS: atom_id res chain seq x y z
N MET A 1 59.77 -41.61 8.87
CA MET A 1 59.10 -40.37 8.41
C MET A 1 57.68 -40.71 8.00
N GLN A 2 56.70 -40.42 8.84
CA GLN A 2 55.28 -40.44 8.45
C GLN A 2 54.66 -39.14 8.95
N HIS A 3 54.37 -38.24 8.01
CA HIS A 3 53.70 -36.97 8.30
C HIS A 3 52.19 -37.22 8.40
N ARG A 4 51.63 -37.04 9.61
CA ARG A 4 50.18 -36.96 9.81
C ARG A 4 49.74 -35.53 9.48
N PHE A 5 49.04 -35.36 8.36
CA PHE A 5 48.27 -34.17 8.07
C PHE A 5 47.01 -34.16 8.96
N ILE A 6 46.87 -33.14 9.80
CA ILE A 6 45.63 -32.85 10.52
C ILE A 6 44.85 -31.87 9.64
N LEU A 7 43.77 -32.35 9.02
CA LEU A 7 42.78 -31.51 8.35
C LEU A 7 41.84 -30.91 9.41
N LEU A 8 41.99 -29.61 9.65
CA LEU A 8 41.09 -28.83 10.49
C LEU A 8 39.85 -28.49 9.65
N PHE A 9 38.72 -29.17 9.88
CA PHE A 9 37.43 -28.77 9.31
C PHE A 9 36.87 -27.59 10.13
N LEU A 10 36.97 -26.39 9.58
CA LEU A 10 36.23 -25.21 10.03
C LEU A 10 34.74 -25.40 9.68
N PHE A 11 33.93 -25.78 10.66
CA PHE A 11 32.48 -25.67 10.56
C PHE A 11 32.10 -24.19 10.73
N LEU A 12 31.93 -23.47 9.61
CA LEU A 12 31.18 -22.22 9.58
C LEU A 12 29.69 -22.57 9.65
N THR A 13 29.14 -22.64 10.87
CA THR A 13 27.68 -22.69 11.05
C THR A 13 27.13 -21.29 10.83
N GLY A 14 26.86 -20.94 9.57
CA GLY A 14 25.97 -19.82 9.27
C GLY A 14 24.57 -20.18 9.78
N GLN A 15 24.14 -19.57 10.88
CA GLN A 15 22.72 -19.53 11.20
C GLN A 15 22.06 -18.65 10.14
N LEU A 16 21.57 -19.28 9.08
CA LEU A 16 20.50 -18.72 8.27
C LEU A 16 19.29 -18.61 9.20
N PHE A 17 19.11 -17.45 9.82
CA PHE A 17 17.80 -17.09 10.34
C PHE A 17 16.85 -17.15 9.14
N ALA A 18 15.92 -18.11 9.15
CA ALA A 18 14.77 -18.03 8.28
C ALA A 18 14.01 -16.77 8.71
N GLN A 19 14.27 -15.65 8.03
CA GLN A 19 13.52 -14.43 8.24
C GLN A 19 12.09 -14.74 7.82
N GLY A 20 11.14 -14.64 8.76
CA GLY A 20 9.73 -14.83 8.46
C GLY A 20 9.27 -13.86 7.37
N ASN A 21 8.08 -14.08 6.83
CA ASN A 21 7.53 -13.18 5.83
C ASN A 21 7.52 -11.73 6.37
N PRO A 22 7.89 -10.74 5.54
CA PRO A 22 7.80 -9.33 5.92
C PRO A 22 6.38 -8.98 6.37
N LYS A 23 6.30 -8.22 7.46
CA LYS A 23 5.05 -7.77 8.06
C LYS A 23 4.48 -6.57 7.34
N PHE A 24 3.20 -6.65 6.95
CA PHE A 24 2.50 -5.62 6.20
C PHE A 24 1.20 -5.18 6.89
N ILE A 25 0.90 -3.89 6.79
CA ILE A 25 -0.42 -3.31 7.01
C ILE A 25 -0.81 -2.59 5.72
N LEU A 26 -2.04 -2.82 5.26
CA LEU A 26 -2.63 -2.09 4.14
C LEU A 26 -3.56 -1.00 4.69
N ASP A 27 -3.48 0.22 4.17
CA ASP A 27 -4.29 1.37 4.55
C ASP A 27 -4.97 1.95 3.31
N ALA A 28 -6.28 1.76 3.20
CA ALA A 28 -7.00 1.91 1.93
C ALA A 28 -8.29 2.72 2.08
N ASP A 29 -8.57 3.59 1.11
CA ASP A 29 -9.79 4.40 1.02
C ASP A 29 -10.82 3.71 0.13
N THR A 30 -10.98 2.40 0.30
CA THR A 30 -11.76 1.44 -0.50
C THR A 30 -13.20 1.84 -0.83
N GLY A 31 -13.76 2.82 -0.11
CA GLY A 31 -15.03 3.46 -0.44
C GLY A 31 -14.97 4.45 -1.61
N ASN A 32 -13.78 4.82 -2.08
CA ASN A 32 -13.51 5.88 -3.03
C ASN A 32 -13.51 5.38 -4.47
N GLU A 33 -12.50 4.59 -4.87
CA GLU A 33 -12.34 4.12 -6.24
C GLU A 33 -12.49 2.58 -6.36
N VAL A 34 -12.33 2.06 -7.57
CA VAL A 34 -12.52 0.62 -7.86
C VAL A 34 -11.23 -0.16 -7.64
N ASP A 35 -10.09 0.47 -7.83
CA ASP A 35 -8.77 -0.15 -7.83
C ASP A 35 -8.31 -0.63 -6.46
N ASP A 36 -8.69 0.06 -5.37
CA ASP A 36 -8.52 -0.44 -4.00
C ASP A 36 -9.03 -1.88 -3.86
N LEU A 37 -10.19 -2.18 -4.47
CA LEU A 37 -10.81 -3.50 -4.36
C LEU A 37 -9.93 -4.58 -4.99
N TYR A 38 -9.34 -4.27 -6.16
CA TYR A 38 -8.46 -5.19 -6.87
C TYR A 38 -7.13 -5.34 -6.12
N ALA A 39 -6.59 -4.25 -5.58
CA ALA A 39 -5.36 -4.24 -4.80
C ALA A 39 -5.51 -5.06 -3.50
N ILE A 40 -6.60 -4.88 -2.76
CA ILE A 40 -6.87 -5.65 -1.54
C ILE A 40 -6.97 -7.14 -1.85
N VAL A 41 -7.72 -7.55 -2.88
CA VAL A 41 -7.83 -8.98 -3.24
C VAL A 41 -6.45 -9.55 -3.59
N ARG A 42 -5.62 -8.80 -4.34
CA ARG A 42 -4.25 -9.22 -4.68
C ARG A 42 -3.35 -9.38 -3.46
N VAL A 43 -3.45 -8.47 -2.48
CA VAL A 43 -2.68 -8.50 -1.24
C VAL A 43 -3.12 -9.65 -0.34
N LEU A 44 -4.42 -9.95 -0.27
CA LEU A 44 -4.93 -11.05 0.57
C LEU A 44 -4.44 -12.42 0.15
N ILE A 45 -4.15 -12.60 -1.15
CA ILE A 45 -3.69 -13.87 -1.71
C ILE A 45 -2.17 -13.92 -1.88
N GLU A 46 -1.42 -12.91 -1.43
CA GLU A 46 0.04 -12.84 -1.59
C GLU A 46 0.75 -13.70 -0.52
N PRO A 47 1.31 -14.86 -0.88
CA PRO A 47 1.91 -15.76 0.11
C PRO A 47 3.22 -15.25 0.70
N GLY A 48 3.87 -14.26 0.07
CA GLY A 48 5.11 -13.68 0.54
C GLY A 48 4.94 -12.63 1.65
N TRP A 49 3.71 -12.23 1.98
CA TRP A 49 3.44 -11.19 2.97
C TRP A 49 2.82 -11.79 4.24
N ASP A 50 3.26 -11.30 5.40
CA ASP A 50 2.55 -11.49 6.67
C ASP A 50 1.62 -10.27 6.85
N LEU A 51 0.40 -10.37 6.30
CA LEU A 51 -0.59 -9.28 6.34
C LEU A 51 -1.28 -9.23 7.70
N LEU A 52 -0.89 -8.25 8.51
CA LEU A 52 -1.36 -8.11 9.89
C LEU A 52 -2.76 -7.49 10.00
N GLY A 53 -3.16 -6.68 9.02
CA GLY A 53 -4.45 -6.00 9.03
C GLY A 53 -4.68 -5.08 7.83
N VAL A 54 -5.96 -4.78 7.60
CA VAL A 54 -6.41 -3.82 6.58
C VAL A 54 -7.13 -2.65 7.25
N ASN A 55 -6.46 -1.51 7.30
CA ASN A 55 -6.98 -0.26 7.82
C ASN A 55 -7.85 0.44 6.77
N ALA A 56 -8.91 1.09 7.23
CA ALA A 56 -9.74 1.96 6.41
C ALA A 56 -9.29 3.42 6.57
N THR A 57 -9.13 4.14 5.46
CA THR A 57 -8.91 5.59 5.47
C THR A 57 -10.08 6.34 4.84
N GLN A 58 -10.17 7.62 5.21
CA GLN A 58 -11.20 8.53 4.73
C GLN A 58 -10.82 9.11 3.38
N TRP A 59 -11.84 9.55 2.64
CA TRP A 59 -11.69 10.36 1.44
C TRP A 59 -12.78 11.44 1.40
N GLN A 60 -12.56 12.47 0.58
CA GLN A 60 -13.45 13.61 0.43
C GLN A 60 -13.44 14.14 -1.01
N ILE A 61 -14.44 14.94 -1.39
CA ILE A 61 -14.51 15.47 -2.77
C ILE A 61 -13.61 16.70 -2.90
N THR A 62 -13.54 17.51 -1.85
CA THR A 62 -12.66 18.69 -1.77
C THR A 62 -12.23 18.90 -0.33
N HIS A 63 -11.23 19.77 -0.15
CA HIS A 63 -10.72 20.20 1.16
C HIS A 63 -11.81 20.73 2.13
N TRP A 64 -12.94 21.20 1.60
CA TRP A 64 -14.04 21.83 2.35
C TRP A 64 -15.32 20.99 2.39
N ARG A 65 -15.34 19.85 1.69
CA ARG A 65 -16.53 19.03 1.54
C ARG A 65 -16.20 17.56 1.79
N GLU A 66 -16.41 17.19 3.04
CA GLU A 66 -16.39 15.81 3.47
C GLU A 66 -17.45 14.99 2.73
N VAL A 67 -17.12 13.72 2.48
CA VAL A 67 -18.12 12.72 2.10
C VAL A 67 -18.58 12.03 3.38
N PRO A 68 -19.87 12.15 3.73
CA PRO A 68 -20.37 11.53 4.95
C PRO A 68 -20.06 10.04 4.98
N ASN A 69 -19.51 9.58 6.10
CA ASN A 69 -19.18 8.18 6.34
C ASN A 69 -18.17 7.59 5.33
N SER A 70 -17.28 8.39 4.72
CA SER A 70 -16.29 7.89 3.75
C SER A 70 -15.42 6.78 4.34
N MET A 71 -14.85 7.00 5.54
CA MET A 71 -14.07 5.99 6.26
C MET A 71 -14.91 4.73 6.59
N GLU A 72 -16.14 4.88 7.07
CA GLU A 72 -17.00 3.73 7.38
C GLU A 72 -17.36 2.93 6.12
N ASN A 73 -17.52 3.61 4.98
CA ASN A 73 -17.73 2.94 3.70
C ASN A 73 -16.48 2.14 3.29
N SER A 74 -15.27 2.70 3.42
CA SER A 74 -14.01 1.97 3.20
C SER A 74 -13.92 0.76 4.12
N HIS A 75 -14.15 0.93 5.42
CA HIS A 75 -14.10 -0.14 6.40
C HIS A 75 -15.10 -1.26 6.11
N ARG A 76 -16.35 -0.92 5.76
CA ARG A 76 -17.38 -1.90 5.37
C ARG A 76 -16.95 -2.69 4.13
N LEU A 77 -16.35 -2.03 3.14
CA LEU A 77 -15.92 -2.72 1.92
C LEU A 77 -14.70 -3.62 2.15
N ASN A 78 -13.77 -3.23 3.02
CA ASN A 78 -12.69 -4.12 3.46
C ASN A 78 -13.27 -5.43 4.01
N GLN A 79 -14.27 -5.33 4.91
CA GLN A 79 -14.93 -6.51 5.48
C GLN A 79 -15.65 -7.37 4.44
N VAL A 80 -16.28 -6.75 3.44
CA VAL A 80 -16.90 -7.48 2.32
C VAL A 80 -15.85 -8.27 1.54
N LEU A 81 -14.70 -7.68 1.24
CA LEU A 81 -13.61 -8.37 0.55
C LEU A 81 -13.01 -9.50 1.39
N MET A 82 -12.80 -9.28 2.69
CA MET A 82 -12.36 -10.36 3.60
C MET A 82 -13.32 -11.55 3.58
N ALA A 83 -14.63 -11.28 3.48
CA ALA A 83 -15.65 -12.34 3.44
C ALA A 83 -15.63 -13.13 2.13
N TYR A 84 -15.22 -12.52 1.01
CA TYR A 84 -15.11 -13.17 -0.29
C TYR A 84 -13.87 -14.06 -0.44
N VAL A 85 -12.75 -13.67 0.18
CA VAL A 85 -11.45 -14.35 0.00
C VAL A 85 -11.23 -15.49 1.02
N GLN A 86 -12.18 -15.74 1.93
CA GLN A 86 -12.20 -16.84 2.92
C GLN A 86 -10.85 -17.53 3.24
N GLU A 87 -9.93 -16.84 3.91
CA GLU A 87 -8.79 -17.53 4.54
C GLU A 87 -8.90 -17.68 6.06
N LYS A 88 -8.27 -18.79 6.49
CA LYS A 88 -8.40 -19.53 7.74
C LYS A 88 -8.07 -18.76 9.01
N ASP A 89 -7.56 -17.54 8.89
CA ASP A 89 -7.37 -16.61 9.99
C ASP A 89 -7.83 -15.23 9.50
N ARG A 90 -8.91 -14.71 10.11
CA ARG A 90 -9.48 -13.42 9.71
C ARG A 90 -8.45 -12.31 9.88
N VAL A 91 -7.93 -11.80 8.78
CA VAL A 91 -7.17 -10.55 8.76
C VAL A 91 -8.06 -9.45 9.35
N PRO A 92 -7.67 -8.82 10.47
CA PRO A 92 -8.50 -7.83 11.13
C PRO A 92 -8.59 -6.56 10.28
N THR A 93 -9.76 -5.90 10.33
CA THR A 93 -9.97 -4.60 9.72
C THR A 93 -10.12 -3.55 10.80
N TYR A 94 -9.47 -2.39 10.64
CA TYR A 94 -9.53 -1.31 11.61
C TYR A 94 -10.09 -0.03 10.99
N ARG A 95 -10.89 0.69 11.79
CA ARG A 95 -11.37 2.02 11.45
C ARG A 95 -10.24 3.03 11.57
N GLY A 96 -10.07 3.86 10.54
CA GLY A 96 -9.17 4.99 10.59
C GLY A 96 -9.82 6.27 11.09
N ALA A 97 -9.09 7.36 10.92
CA ALA A 97 -9.59 8.70 11.17
C ALA A 97 -10.81 8.99 10.28
N THR A 98 -11.85 9.61 10.85
CA THR A 98 -13.06 9.98 10.10
C THR A 98 -12.88 11.27 9.29
N ALA A 99 -11.80 12.00 9.53
CA ALA A 99 -11.48 13.27 8.89
C ALA A 99 -9.97 13.42 8.78
N ARG A 100 -9.52 14.30 7.87
CA ARG A 100 -8.11 14.69 7.71
C ARG A 100 -7.54 15.36 8.96
N LEU A 101 -6.21 15.50 9.02
CA LEU A 101 -5.54 16.23 10.09
C LEU A 101 -6.06 17.68 10.22
N PHE A 102 -5.90 18.25 11.40
CA PHE A 102 -6.32 19.62 11.68
C PHE A 102 -5.49 20.62 10.85
N ASP A 103 -6.16 21.59 10.21
CA ASP A 103 -5.54 22.60 9.32
C ASP A 103 -4.42 23.42 9.97
N TRP A 104 -4.49 23.58 11.29
CA TRP A 104 -3.58 24.40 12.08
C TRP A 104 -2.98 23.55 13.20
N GLY A 105 -1.86 22.89 12.89
CA GLY A 105 -0.96 22.30 13.88
C GLY A 105 -0.64 20.82 13.67
N ASN A 106 0.40 20.36 14.36
CA ASN A 106 0.86 18.98 14.39
C ASN A 106 -0.02 18.14 15.34
N LYS A 107 -1.34 18.15 15.13
CA LYS A 107 -2.30 17.42 15.95
C LYS A 107 -2.84 16.23 15.17
N SER A 108 -2.67 15.05 15.74
CA SER A 108 -3.15 13.78 15.21
C SER A 108 -4.68 13.69 15.17
N GLN A 109 -5.18 12.83 14.28
CA GLN A 109 -6.54 12.30 14.29
C GLN A 109 -6.47 10.83 14.73
N THR A 110 -6.17 10.61 16.02
CA THR A 110 -5.98 9.27 16.58
C THR A 110 -7.20 8.38 16.32
N SER A 111 -6.96 7.16 15.85
CA SER A 111 -7.97 6.17 15.49
C SER A 111 -7.50 4.75 15.83
N PRO A 112 -8.40 3.74 15.81
CA PRO A 112 -7.98 2.34 15.91
C PRO A 112 -6.89 1.95 14.90
N ALA A 113 -6.98 2.40 13.65
CA ALA A 113 -5.97 2.14 12.62
C ALA A 113 -4.60 2.76 12.96
N SER A 114 -4.56 4.04 13.39
CA SER A 114 -3.30 4.68 13.76
C SER A 114 -2.67 4.02 14.99
N ASN A 115 -3.48 3.66 15.99
CA ASN A 115 -3.01 2.93 17.17
C ASN A 115 -2.47 1.55 16.80
N PHE A 116 -3.14 0.84 15.89
CA PHE A 116 -2.68 -0.45 15.39
C PHE A 116 -1.30 -0.35 14.72
N ILE A 117 -1.06 0.70 13.91
CA ILE A 117 0.27 0.97 13.33
C ILE A 117 1.32 1.17 14.44
N VAL A 118 1.01 1.95 15.48
CA VAL A 118 1.93 2.18 16.61
C VAL A 118 2.25 0.87 17.34
N GLU A 119 1.23 0.07 17.64
CA GLU A 119 1.37 -1.19 18.37
C GLU A 119 2.20 -2.21 17.59
N GLU A 120 1.91 -2.43 16.31
CA GLU A 120 2.68 -3.35 15.47
C GLU A 120 4.10 -2.85 15.22
N ALA A 121 4.29 -1.54 15.01
CA ALA A 121 5.63 -0.99 14.82
C ALA A 121 6.50 -1.21 16.08
N ARG A 122 5.94 -1.09 17.28
CA ARG A 122 6.68 -1.34 18.53
C ARG A 122 7.06 -2.80 18.72
N LYS A 123 6.25 -3.74 18.21
CA LYS A 123 6.53 -5.19 18.23
C LYS A 123 7.64 -5.60 17.27
N MET A 124 8.00 -4.77 16.30
CA MET A 124 9.06 -5.10 15.34
C MET A 124 10.41 -5.32 16.06
N PRO A 125 11.11 -6.44 15.77
CA PRO A 125 12.46 -6.69 16.23
C PRO A 125 13.43 -5.58 15.82
N GLU A 126 14.55 -5.48 16.53
CA GLU A 126 15.61 -4.55 16.15
C GLU A 126 16.15 -4.89 14.74
N GLY A 127 16.28 -3.87 13.89
CA GLY A 127 16.70 -4.02 12.50
C GLY A 127 15.59 -4.39 11.51
N GLU A 128 14.39 -4.74 11.99
CA GLU A 128 13.23 -5.00 11.14
C GLU A 128 12.27 -3.80 11.10
N LYS A 129 11.48 -3.71 10.03
CA LYS A 129 10.49 -2.65 9.83
C LYS A 129 9.12 -3.21 9.53
N LEU A 130 8.11 -2.58 10.11
CA LEU A 130 6.72 -2.72 9.70
C LEU A 130 6.54 -2.00 8.37
N ASN A 131 6.05 -2.72 7.36
CA ASN A 131 5.73 -2.13 6.07
C ASN A 131 4.27 -1.65 6.10
N VAL A 132 4.03 -0.37 5.88
CA VAL A 132 2.69 0.21 5.78
C VAL A 132 2.49 0.64 4.34
N VAL A 133 1.48 0.08 3.67
CA VAL A 133 1.12 0.38 2.28
C VAL A 133 -0.12 1.26 2.31
N ALA A 134 0.03 2.54 2.01
CA ALA A 134 -1.06 3.50 1.97
C ALA A 134 -1.52 3.72 0.51
N LEU A 135 -2.77 3.37 0.24
CA LEU A 135 -3.44 3.51 -1.05
C LEU A 135 -4.23 4.83 -1.16
N GLY A 136 -4.47 5.50 -0.03
CA GLY A 136 -5.23 6.74 0.05
C GLY A 136 -4.52 7.87 0.79
N ALA A 137 -5.30 8.64 1.56
CA ALA A 137 -4.81 9.72 2.43
C ALA A 137 -3.91 9.18 3.55
N LEU A 138 -2.81 9.90 3.83
CA LEU A 138 -1.81 9.52 4.85
C LEU A 138 -2.24 9.78 6.31
N THR A 139 -3.50 10.13 6.56
CA THR A 139 -3.99 10.58 7.87
C THR A 139 -3.68 9.60 9.00
N ASN A 140 -3.88 8.30 8.78
CA ASN A 140 -3.63 7.26 9.78
C ASN A 140 -2.14 7.14 10.11
N VAL A 141 -1.28 7.13 9.09
CA VAL A 141 0.18 7.01 9.23
C VAL A 141 0.77 8.25 9.89
N ALA A 142 0.36 9.45 9.45
CA ALA A 142 0.80 10.70 10.04
C ALA A 142 0.34 10.82 11.50
N SER A 143 -0.90 10.41 11.82
CA SER A 143 -1.39 10.37 13.20
C SER A 143 -0.56 9.44 14.08
N ALA A 144 -0.20 8.24 13.59
CA ALA A 144 0.65 7.30 14.31
C ALA A 144 2.04 7.89 14.63
N LEU A 145 2.65 8.60 13.66
CA LEU A 145 3.96 9.22 13.84
C LEU A 145 3.93 10.49 14.70
N LEU A 146 2.81 11.22 14.71
CA LEU A 146 2.58 12.34 15.62
C LEU A 146 2.41 11.86 17.07
N ASP A 147 1.62 10.80 17.28
CA ASP A 147 1.34 10.26 18.61
C ASP A 147 2.52 9.47 19.19
N ALA A 148 3.31 8.81 18.33
CA ALA A 148 4.43 7.97 18.72
C ALA A 148 5.64 8.17 17.78
N PRO A 149 6.33 9.32 17.84
CA PRO A 149 7.46 9.61 16.94
C PRO A 149 8.63 8.61 17.08
N ASP A 150 8.70 7.87 18.19
CA ASP A 150 9.68 6.81 18.43
C ASP A 150 9.60 5.65 17.43
N ILE A 151 8.47 5.47 16.74
CA ILE A 151 8.30 4.36 15.79
C ILE A 151 8.87 4.64 14.40
N ALA A 152 9.20 5.90 14.07
CA ALA A 152 9.70 6.29 12.75
C ALA A 152 10.84 5.39 12.19
N PRO A 153 11.88 4.98 12.97
CA PRO A 153 12.90 4.06 12.47
C PRO A 153 12.40 2.63 12.25
N LYS A 154 11.26 2.24 12.82
CA LYS A 154 10.64 0.91 12.72
C LYS A 154 9.56 0.82 11.64
N VAL A 155 9.24 1.91 10.95
CA VAL A 155 8.22 1.94 9.89
C VAL A 155 8.87 2.18 8.53
N ARG A 156 8.42 1.43 7.54
CA ARG A 156 8.62 1.70 6.11
C ARG A 156 7.27 1.98 5.48
N LEU A 157 7.10 3.18 4.94
CA LEU A 157 5.90 3.61 4.25
C LEU A 157 6.07 3.40 2.74
N TYR A 158 5.10 2.72 2.14
CA TYR A 158 4.87 2.71 0.69
C TYR A 158 3.58 3.48 0.42
N TRP A 159 3.60 4.41 -0.53
CA TRP A 159 2.45 5.29 -0.75
C TRP A 159 2.19 5.53 -2.24
N LEU A 160 0.92 5.41 -2.63
CA LEU A 160 0.41 5.94 -3.90
C LEU A 160 0.01 7.40 -3.69
N GLY A 161 0.79 8.30 -4.28
CA GLY A 161 0.47 9.71 -4.24
C GLY A 161 1.61 10.55 -4.76
N SER A 162 1.47 11.86 -4.66
CA SER A 162 2.36 12.83 -5.29
C SER A 162 2.38 12.68 -6.83
N SER A 163 3.10 13.57 -7.47
CA SER A 163 3.58 13.46 -8.85
C SER A 163 5.00 13.98 -8.89
N TYR A 164 5.83 13.41 -9.77
CA TYR A 164 7.23 13.80 -9.89
C TYR A 164 7.65 13.99 -11.34
N ASP A 165 8.22 15.15 -11.61
CA ASP A 165 8.93 15.41 -12.86
C ASP A 165 10.39 15.00 -12.69
N PHE A 166 10.79 13.87 -13.29
CA PHE A 166 12.16 13.36 -13.22
C PHE A 166 13.15 14.16 -14.07
N GLY A 167 12.67 14.94 -15.05
CA GLY A 167 13.52 15.83 -15.86
C GLY A 167 13.86 17.12 -15.11
N GLU A 168 12.85 17.72 -14.47
CA GLU A 168 12.98 18.99 -13.75
C GLU A 168 13.29 18.82 -12.25
N GLY A 169 13.28 17.59 -11.73
CA GLY A 169 13.51 17.31 -10.31
C GLY A 169 12.46 17.92 -9.39
N THR A 170 11.21 18.04 -9.86
CA THR A 170 10.14 18.77 -9.16
C THR A 170 9.02 17.84 -8.73
N MET A 171 8.72 17.85 -7.44
CA MET A 171 7.61 17.10 -6.83
C MET A 171 6.35 17.99 -6.71
N LYS A 172 5.17 17.44 -6.97
CA LYS A 172 3.86 18.10 -6.81
C LYS A 172 2.93 17.24 -5.96
N ASN A 173 2.26 17.86 -4.99
CA ASN A 173 1.32 17.19 -4.08
C ASN A 173 -0.11 17.64 -4.38
N THR A 174 -0.49 17.56 -5.65
CA THR A 174 -1.79 18.05 -6.18
C THR A 174 -2.66 16.93 -6.74
N ASP A 175 -2.17 15.69 -6.71
CA ASP A 175 -2.95 14.49 -6.96
C ASP A 175 -3.99 14.26 -5.85
N PHE A 176 -4.94 13.36 -6.11
CA PHE A 176 -6.09 13.12 -5.25
C PHE A 176 -5.69 12.76 -3.81
N ASN A 177 -4.86 11.73 -3.62
CA ASN A 177 -4.43 11.25 -2.31
C ASN A 177 -3.67 12.31 -1.51
N SER A 178 -2.83 13.12 -2.19
CA SER A 178 -2.17 14.26 -1.55
C SER A 178 -3.16 15.29 -1.02
N VAL A 179 -4.15 15.70 -1.82
CA VAL A 179 -5.05 16.80 -1.44
C VAL A 179 -6.13 16.37 -0.45
N MET A 180 -6.35 15.06 -0.26
CA MET A 180 -7.23 14.54 0.80
C MET A 180 -6.73 14.92 2.19
N ASP A 181 -5.41 14.92 2.40
CA ASP A 181 -4.79 15.35 3.65
C ASP A 181 -3.38 15.90 3.41
N ILE A 182 -3.32 17.14 2.92
CA ILE A 182 -2.04 17.78 2.61
C ILE A 182 -1.18 18.00 3.86
N GLN A 183 -1.82 18.16 5.03
CA GLN A 183 -1.15 18.26 6.31
C GLN A 183 -0.46 16.93 6.66
N ALA A 184 -1.12 15.78 6.45
CA ALA A 184 -0.49 14.49 6.66
C ALA A 184 0.71 14.28 5.73
N VAL A 185 0.62 14.70 4.46
CA VAL A 185 1.76 14.67 3.54
C VAL A 185 2.91 15.52 4.08
N ASP A 186 2.63 16.73 4.56
CA ASP A 186 3.65 17.61 5.14
C ASP A 186 4.34 16.97 6.37
N ILE A 187 3.57 16.36 7.28
CA ILE A 187 4.11 15.63 8.43
C ILE A 187 5.04 14.50 8.00
N ILE A 188 4.64 13.69 7.02
CA ILE A 188 5.45 12.57 6.52
C ILE A 188 6.77 13.07 5.92
N LEU A 189 6.72 14.17 5.15
CA LEU A 189 7.92 14.76 4.54
C LEU A 189 8.87 15.39 5.57
N HIS A 190 8.38 15.74 6.76
CA HIS A 190 9.19 16.27 7.86
C HIS A 190 9.58 15.22 8.92
N THR A 191 9.15 13.97 8.78
CA THR A 191 9.44 12.88 9.73
C THR A 191 10.56 11.97 9.20
N PRO A 192 11.45 11.41 10.03
CA PRO A 192 12.51 10.49 9.61
C PRO A 192 12.08 9.16 8.99
N VAL A 193 10.78 8.87 8.88
CA VAL A 193 10.24 7.60 8.38
C VAL A 193 10.74 7.26 6.96
N GLU A 194 11.10 6.01 6.73
CA GLU A 194 11.52 5.58 5.39
C GLU A 194 10.32 5.55 4.45
N THR A 195 10.34 6.33 3.37
CA THR A 195 9.19 6.52 2.48
C THR A 195 9.54 6.15 1.04
N HIS A 196 8.70 5.29 0.45
CA HIS A 196 8.70 4.88 -0.96
C HIS A 196 7.41 5.36 -1.59
N ILE A 197 7.50 6.17 -2.64
CA ILE A 197 6.35 6.81 -3.28
C ILE A 197 6.27 6.31 -4.71
N ILE A 198 5.14 5.72 -5.11
CA ILE A 198 4.82 5.58 -6.52
C ILE A 198 4.06 6.83 -6.95
N PRO A 199 4.62 7.66 -7.85
CA PRO A 199 3.95 8.87 -8.30
C PRO A 199 2.71 8.53 -9.11
N ASN A 200 1.67 9.34 -9.00
CA ASN A 200 0.49 9.21 -9.84
C ASN A 200 0.86 9.16 -11.33
N ASN A 201 1.77 10.02 -11.80
CA ASN A 201 2.21 10.04 -13.20
C ASN A 201 3.04 8.82 -13.66
N VAL A 202 3.38 7.90 -12.76
CA VAL A 202 3.98 6.60 -13.08
C VAL A 202 2.94 5.48 -12.97
N ALA A 203 2.14 5.49 -11.89
CA ALA A 203 1.09 4.50 -11.67
C ALA A 203 -0.03 4.54 -12.74
N VAL A 204 -0.22 5.68 -13.43
CA VAL A 204 -1.14 5.79 -14.59
C VAL A 204 -0.88 4.80 -15.72
N ALA A 205 0.31 4.18 -15.78
CA ALA A 205 0.63 3.19 -16.80
C ALA A 205 -0.16 1.87 -16.62
N PHE A 206 -0.63 1.56 -15.41
CA PHE A 206 -1.38 0.33 -15.14
C PHE A 206 -2.86 0.50 -15.54
N ASP A 207 -3.13 0.54 -16.84
CA ASP A 207 -4.49 0.61 -17.39
C ASP A 207 -5.02 -0.77 -17.79
N MET A 208 -6.27 -1.06 -17.42
CA MET A 208 -6.94 -2.32 -17.73
C MET A 208 -8.28 -2.07 -18.39
N THR A 209 -8.59 -2.87 -19.42
CA THR A 209 -9.89 -2.78 -20.08
C THR A 209 -10.93 -3.67 -19.39
N TYR A 210 -12.18 -3.22 -19.36
CA TYR A 210 -13.29 -4.03 -18.85
C TYR A 210 -13.48 -5.30 -19.69
N ALA A 211 -13.28 -5.23 -21.01
CA ALA A 211 -13.47 -6.35 -21.90
C ALA A 211 -12.48 -7.50 -21.58
N GLU A 212 -11.19 -7.18 -21.47
CA GLU A 212 -10.16 -8.13 -21.05
C GLU A 212 -10.42 -8.66 -19.65
N THR A 213 -10.69 -7.77 -18.69
CA THR A 213 -10.92 -8.15 -17.29
C THR A 213 -12.12 -9.09 -17.17
N LYS A 214 -13.21 -8.80 -17.89
CA LYS A 214 -14.40 -9.66 -17.94
C LYS A 214 -14.10 -10.99 -18.60
N GLU A 215 -13.41 -11.01 -19.74
CA GLU A 215 -13.03 -12.24 -20.43
C GLU A 215 -12.21 -13.15 -19.52
N ARG A 216 -11.27 -12.57 -18.77
CA ARG A 216 -10.38 -13.33 -17.89
C ARG A 216 -11.05 -13.77 -16.58
N LEU A 217 -11.97 -13.00 -16.01
CA LEU A 217 -12.42 -13.22 -14.62
C LEU A 217 -13.90 -13.66 -14.47
N ALA A 218 -14.78 -13.32 -15.42
CA ALA A 218 -16.22 -13.50 -15.24
C ALA A 218 -16.62 -14.97 -15.08
N GLY A 219 -17.48 -15.24 -14.09
CA GLY A 219 -18.03 -16.57 -13.81
C GLY A 219 -17.03 -17.58 -13.25
N LYS A 220 -15.82 -17.14 -12.88
CA LYS A 220 -14.77 -18.04 -12.33
C LYS A 220 -14.73 -18.07 -10.81
N HIS A 221 -15.13 -16.98 -10.13
CA HIS A 221 -15.25 -16.92 -8.68
C HIS A 221 -16.17 -15.76 -8.26
N GLU A 222 -16.84 -15.88 -7.10
CA GLU A 222 -17.79 -14.86 -6.64
C GLU A 222 -17.12 -13.50 -6.38
N VAL A 223 -15.86 -13.51 -5.90
CA VAL A 223 -15.09 -12.27 -5.69
C VAL A 223 -14.86 -11.54 -7.02
N PHE A 224 -14.59 -12.27 -8.09
CA PHE A 224 -14.33 -11.71 -9.40
C PHE A 224 -15.59 -11.09 -10.01
N ASP A 225 -16.72 -11.77 -9.88
CA ASP A 225 -18.00 -11.24 -10.33
C ASP A 225 -18.40 -10.00 -9.52
N TYR A 226 -18.09 -9.97 -8.23
CA TYR A 226 -18.25 -8.77 -7.41
C TYR A 226 -17.34 -7.62 -7.87
N LEU A 227 -16.06 -7.87 -8.15
CA LEU A 227 -15.13 -6.86 -8.68
C LEU A 227 -15.62 -6.30 -10.03
N LEU A 228 -16.04 -7.16 -10.95
CA LEU A 228 -16.61 -6.76 -12.24
C LEU A 228 -17.90 -5.96 -12.10
N TYR A 229 -18.77 -6.36 -11.17
CA TYR A 229 -19.98 -5.59 -10.85
C TYR A 229 -19.63 -4.19 -10.34
N ARG A 230 -18.67 -4.08 -9.42
CA ARG A 230 -18.21 -2.80 -8.87
C ARG A 230 -17.57 -1.92 -9.95
N TRP A 231 -16.75 -2.50 -10.81
CA TRP A 231 -16.19 -1.80 -11.96
C TRP A 231 -17.29 -1.17 -12.82
N PHE A 232 -18.32 -1.95 -13.15
CA PHE A 232 -19.36 -1.52 -14.06
C PHE A 232 -20.29 -0.46 -13.44
N GLN A 233 -20.58 -0.54 -12.13
CA GLN A 233 -21.53 0.35 -11.47
C GLN A 233 -20.91 1.64 -10.92
N HIS A 234 -19.59 1.68 -10.71
CA HIS A 234 -18.93 2.81 -10.08
C HIS A 234 -18.79 4.03 -11.03
N LEU A 235 -19.18 5.22 -10.55
CA LEU A 235 -19.08 6.55 -11.19
C LEU A 235 -19.26 6.55 -12.72
N GLY A 236 -20.53 6.64 -13.15
CA GLY A 236 -20.91 6.90 -14.54
C GLY A 236 -21.32 5.66 -15.34
N GLY A 237 -21.12 4.45 -14.81
CA GLY A 237 -21.55 3.22 -15.47
C GLY A 237 -20.71 2.87 -16.72
N GLY A 238 -20.31 1.62 -16.89
CA GLY A 238 -19.82 1.15 -18.20
C GLY A 238 -18.51 1.78 -18.71
N ARG A 239 -17.60 2.21 -17.82
CA ARG A 239 -16.25 2.61 -18.23
C ARG A 239 -15.52 1.43 -18.89
N LEU A 240 -15.07 1.63 -20.12
CA LEU A 240 -14.39 0.60 -20.92
C LEU A 240 -12.95 0.33 -20.48
N SER A 241 -12.30 1.31 -19.86
CA SER A 241 -10.97 1.18 -19.25
C SER A 241 -10.94 1.88 -17.90
N ARG A 242 -10.07 1.39 -17.01
CA ARG A 242 -9.70 2.06 -15.77
C ARG A 242 -8.22 1.82 -15.51
N ILE A 243 -7.59 2.86 -15.00
CA ILE A 243 -6.28 2.77 -14.39
C ILE A 243 -6.47 2.17 -13.00
N LEU A 244 -5.67 1.17 -12.65
CA LEU A 244 -5.62 0.60 -11.30
C LEU A 244 -4.31 1.01 -10.63
N TRP A 245 -4.29 2.23 -10.10
CA TRP A 245 -3.09 2.82 -9.52
C TRP A 245 -2.60 2.04 -8.29
N ASP A 246 -3.54 1.60 -7.46
CA ASP A 246 -3.23 0.85 -6.24
C ASP A 246 -2.59 -0.51 -6.53
N VAL A 247 -3.07 -1.18 -7.58
CA VAL A 247 -2.51 -2.46 -8.04
C VAL A 247 -1.08 -2.26 -8.53
N ALA A 248 -0.80 -1.14 -9.22
CA ALA A 248 0.55 -0.82 -9.66
C ALA A 248 1.54 -0.69 -8.48
N LEU A 249 1.11 -0.07 -7.37
CA LEU A 249 1.92 0.00 -6.16
C LEU A 249 2.17 -1.38 -5.58
N VAL A 250 1.11 -2.17 -5.38
CA VAL A 250 1.19 -3.51 -4.80
C VAL A 250 2.13 -4.39 -5.62
N GLU A 251 1.94 -4.46 -6.93
CA GLU A 251 2.80 -5.25 -7.83
C GLU A 251 4.26 -4.76 -7.82
N ALA A 252 4.50 -3.44 -7.73
CA ALA A 252 5.85 -2.90 -7.61
C ALA A 252 6.54 -3.19 -6.26
N ILE A 253 5.78 -3.54 -5.22
CA ILE A 253 6.31 -3.99 -3.92
C ILE A 253 6.59 -5.49 -3.97
N ILE A 254 5.66 -6.28 -4.52
CA ILE A 254 5.78 -7.74 -4.63
C ILE A 254 6.93 -8.11 -5.57
N HIS A 255 7.03 -7.45 -6.73
CA HIS A 255 8.03 -7.69 -7.77
C HIS A 255 8.93 -6.46 -7.96
N PRO A 256 9.84 -6.17 -7.02
CA PRO A 256 10.67 -4.97 -7.07
C PRO A 256 11.58 -4.91 -8.31
N GLU A 257 11.84 -6.03 -8.98
CA GLU A 257 12.61 -6.10 -10.22
C GLU A 257 11.82 -5.63 -11.46
N TRP A 258 10.51 -5.45 -11.34
CA TRP A 258 9.65 -4.89 -12.39
C TRP A 258 9.49 -3.38 -12.27
N ALA A 259 10.13 -2.74 -11.29
CA ALA A 259 10.06 -1.30 -11.09
C ALA A 259 11.44 -0.69 -10.84
N GLU A 260 11.70 0.47 -11.43
CA GLU A 260 12.92 1.23 -11.16
C GLU A 260 12.68 2.19 -9.99
N LYS A 261 13.47 2.07 -8.92
CA LYS A 261 13.45 3.02 -7.81
C LYS A 261 14.65 3.95 -7.85
N VAL A 262 14.41 5.22 -7.55
CA VAL A 262 15.44 6.23 -7.38
C VAL A 262 15.29 6.96 -6.06
N LYS A 263 16.41 7.40 -5.49
CA LYS A 263 16.41 8.31 -4.35
C LYS A 263 16.34 9.74 -4.86
N ILE A 264 15.51 10.54 -4.23
CA ILE A 264 15.46 11.99 -4.44
C ILE A 264 15.62 12.68 -3.09
N THR A 265 16.15 13.91 -3.11
CA THR A 265 16.14 14.79 -1.94
C THR A 265 15.01 15.78 -2.09
N THR A 266 14.11 15.85 -1.11
CA THR A 266 13.01 16.81 -1.11
C THR A 266 13.53 18.26 -0.98
N SER A 267 12.73 19.23 -1.40
CA SER A 267 13.08 20.65 -1.27
C SER A 267 13.19 21.08 0.19
N LYS A 268 13.75 22.27 0.45
CA LYS A 268 13.88 22.81 1.81
C LYS A 268 12.54 22.97 2.52
N GLU A 269 11.51 23.34 1.77
CA GLU A 269 10.14 23.50 2.26
C GLU A 269 9.47 22.16 2.59
N ARG A 270 10.10 21.03 2.22
CA ARG A 270 9.59 19.66 2.40
C ARG A 270 10.56 18.79 3.20
N GLY A 271 11.25 19.41 4.16
CA GLY A 271 12.09 18.73 5.13
C GLY A 271 13.51 18.38 4.68
N SER A 272 13.94 18.68 3.45
CA SER A 272 15.31 18.37 2.95
C SER A 272 15.75 16.91 3.20
N ARG A 273 14.85 15.94 3.02
CA ARG A 273 15.13 14.53 3.32
C ARG A 273 15.20 13.68 2.06
N GLU A 274 15.92 12.56 2.16
CA GLU A 274 15.88 11.52 1.13
C GLU A 274 14.57 10.74 1.20
N VAL A 275 13.93 10.57 0.05
CA VAL A 275 12.77 9.69 -0.15
C VAL A 275 12.98 8.86 -1.42
N HIS A 276 12.37 7.69 -1.46
CA HIS A 276 12.44 6.79 -2.61
C HIS A 276 11.24 7.02 -3.52
N TYR A 277 11.49 7.13 -4.82
CA TYR A 277 10.47 7.28 -5.85
C TYR A 277 10.56 6.14 -6.84
N TYR A 278 9.43 5.56 -7.22
CA TYR A 278 9.34 4.69 -8.38
C TYR A 278 9.36 5.57 -9.64
N ARG A 279 10.34 5.35 -10.52
CA ARG A 279 10.54 6.10 -11.77
C ARG A 279 9.80 5.45 -12.94
N SER A 280 9.77 4.13 -12.98
CA SER A 280 9.13 3.35 -14.03
C SER A 280 8.64 2.01 -13.49
N ILE A 281 7.66 1.44 -14.17
CA ILE A 281 7.10 0.11 -13.91
C ILE A 281 6.98 -0.66 -15.23
N GLN A 282 7.09 -1.99 -15.16
CA GLN A 282 6.81 -2.90 -16.28
C GLN A 282 5.36 -3.37 -16.19
N ASP A 283 4.42 -2.47 -16.52
CA ASP A 283 2.99 -2.66 -16.31
C ASP A 283 2.41 -3.88 -17.04
N ASP A 284 2.89 -4.20 -18.25
CA ASP A 284 2.48 -5.42 -18.97
C ASP A 284 2.79 -6.70 -18.17
N ARG A 285 3.96 -6.78 -17.53
CA ARG A 285 4.34 -7.94 -16.72
C ARG A 285 3.52 -8.02 -15.43
N MET A 286 3.35 -6.88 -14.77
CA MET A 286 2.55 -6.76 -13.56
C MET A 286 1.10 -7.18 -13.83
N ARG A 287 0.52 -6.78 -14.97
CA ARG A 287 -0.85 -7.13 -15.35
C ARG A 287 -1.03 -8.63 -15.63
N GLU A 288 -0.08 -9.24 -16.34
CA GLU A 288 -0.11 -10.68 -16.57
C GLU A 288 0.08 -11.48 -15.26
N ASP A 289 0.96 -11.03 -14.36
CA ASP A 289 1.09 -11.65 -13.03
C ASP A 289 -0.20 -11.52 -12.22
N PHE A 290 -0.76 -10.32 -12.15
CA PHE A 290 -2.00 -10.05 -11.43
C PHE A 290 -3.11 -11.04 -11.82
N PHE A 291 -3.39 -11.18 -13.12
CA PHE A 291 -4.39 -12.14 -13.59
C PHE A 291 -4.00 -13.59 -13.33
N ARG A 292 -2.74 -13.96 -13.61
CA ARG A 292 -2.25 -15.33 -13.40
C ARG A 292 -2.40 -15.75 -11.94
N THR A 293 -1.97 -14.91 -11.01
CA THR A 293 -1.95 -15.18 -9.58
C THR A 293 -3.37 -15.29 -9.03
N LEU A 294 -4.26 -14.35 -9.38
CA LEU A 294 -5.68 -14.44 -9.02
C LEU A 294 -6.31 -15.74 -9.52
N LEU A 295 -6.15 -16.04 -10.81
CA LEU A 295 -6.76 -17.24 -11.41
C LEU A 295 -6.19 -18.53 -10.83
N ALA A 296 -4.88 -18.57 -10.53
CA ALA A 296 -4.25 -19.73 -9.92
C ALA A 296 -4.72 -19.96 -8.48
N TYR A 297 -4.88 -18.91 -7.69
CA TYR A 297 -5.32 -19.01 -6.30
C TYR A 297 -6.77 -19.53 -6.23
N PHE A 298 -7.71 -18.84 -6.87
CA PHE A 298 -9.15 -19.16 -6.80
C PHE A 298 -9.58 -20.39 -7.62
N ALA A 299 -8.69 -20.96 -8.44
CA ALA A 299 -8.95 -22.26 -9.08
C ALA A 299 -8.71 -23.45 -8.14
N ASN A 300 -8.02 -23.24 -7.01
CA ASN A 300 -7.62 -24.28 -6.07
C ASN A 300 -8.39 -24.23 -4.73
N GLU A 301 -9.33 -23.29 -4.57
CA GLU A 301 -10.31 -23.22 -3.47
C GLU A 301 -11.51 -24.15 -3.73
#